data_AF-A0A401MMW6-F1
#
_entry.id   AF-A0A401MMW6-F1
#
_cell.length_a   1.000
_cell.length_b   1.000
_cell.length_c   1.000
_cell.angle_alpha   90.00
_cell.angle_beta   90.00
_cell.angle_gamma   90.00
#
_symmetry.space_group_name_H-M   'P 1'
#
loop_
_entity.id
_entity.type
_entity.pdbx_description
1 polymer ?
#
loop_
_entity_poly.entity_id
_entity_poly.type
_entity_poly.pdbx_seq_one_letter_code
_entity_poly.pdbx_strand_id
1 'polypeptide(L)'
;MIRHTLSFRFADEVDQATRESVLAELRTFPDRYPAMRGFVLGENVSTRDRTFTHTMAVDFDSQDDLLAYLNSESHENFVHTRWRPVIGRQAITSFEYAERPSLAAGRTSPVSTRPHGPYGMEYARIEVPDMQATIDFLEYHVGLQLEQRTDEYAYLRADIEHHAIELIHAPERTDGWTTAVGYSVEGEEVLEQLHKSVLDAGLEVLPLQERQQALCENGFAVKDPNGLIVELFTEFQEYAEPPHIEIRPLNLVHPFIATTKYQETQDFYRHVLRFIPSDYVVGSTTFFRGEDRHHHSLAVQNNKEHFVAHLCFAMKSLDHVMRMRARALYKGAPIASDIVNHSASTSIAFYLHDTRFGPRFELCDRHRVFTPEEHETHRARRMPADPRNIDVWRPASDDWGRF
;
A
#
# COMPACT_ATOMS: atom_id res chain seq x y z
N MET A 1 26.63 16.58 15.72
CA MET A 1 26.77 17.84 14.95
C MET A 1 25.83 18.87 15.55
N ILE A 2 26.06 20.15 15.28
CA ILE A 2 25.19 21.25 15.69
C ILE A 2 24.69 21.95 14.46
N ARG A 3 23.37 22.14 14.35
CA ARG A 3 22.76 22.97 13.32
C ARG A 3 22.45 24.34 13.91
N HIS A 4 23.00 25.38 13.29
CA HIS A 4 22.73 26.77 13.61
C HIS A 4 21.84 27.37 12.51
N THR A 5 20.66 27.86 12.88
CA THR A 5 19.71 28.47 11.95
C THR A 5 19.36 29.89 12.38
N LEU A 6 19.28 30.78 11.39
CA LEU A 6 18.89 32.17 11.54
C LEU A 6 17.76 32.46 10.56
N SER A 7 16.55 32.62 11.07
CA SER A 7 15.39 33.08 10.30
C SER A 7 15.19 34.58 10.56
N PHE A 8 15.05 35.38 9.51
CA PHE A 8 15.04 36.83 9.66
C PHE A 8 14.17 37.54 8.62
N ARG A 9 13.84 38.80 8.91
CA ARG A 9 13.36 39.78 7.93
C ARG A 9 14.11 41.09 8.11
N PHE A 10 14.39 41.75 7.01
CA PHE A 10 14.85 43.14 7.01
C PHE A 10 13.76 44.06 7.56
N ALA A 11 14.17 45.19 8.12
CA ALA A 11 13.26 46.27 8.48
C ALA A 11 12.64 46.84 7.20
N ASP A 12 11.40 47.34 7.30
CA ASP A 12 10.57 47.63 6.13
C ASP A 12 11.14 48.80 5.30
N GLU A 13 11.86 49.71 5.95
CA GLU A 13 12.50 50.90 5.40
C GLU A 13 13.81 50.64 4.63
N VAL A 14 14.39 49.44 4.74
CA VAL A 14 15.68 49.12 4.11
C VAL A 14 15.48 48.90 2.60
N ASP A 15 16.22 49.61 1.76
CA ASP A 15 16.13 49.47 0.31
C ASP A 15 16.67 48.12 -0.21
N GLN A 16 16.26 47.76 -1.43
CA GLN A 16 16.61 46.48 -2.04
C GLN A 16 18.13 46.31 -2.23
N ALA A 17 18.85 47.35 -2.64
CA ALA A 17 20.29 47.29 -2.89
C ALA A 17 21.07 46.98 -1.60
N THR A 18 20.65 47.55 -0.47
CA THR A 18 21.21 47.29 0.85
C THR A 18 20.93 45.86 1.29
N ARG A 19 19.70 45.36 1.10
CA ARG A 19 19.34 43.96 1.39
C ARG A 19 20.21 42.98 0.59
N GLU A 20 20.33 43.22 -0.71
CA GLU A 20 21.15 42.38 -1.60
C GLU A 20 22.63 42.41 -1.22
N SER A 21 23.16 43.57 -0.83
CA SER A 21 24.54 43.71 -0.35
C SER A 21 24.81 42.88 0.92
N VAL A 22 23.89 42.92 1.89
CA VAL A 22 24.02 42.14 3.14
C VAL A 22 23.90 40.63 2.86
N LEU A 23 22.97 40.22 2.00
CA LEU A 23 22.83 38.81 1.58
C LEU A 23 24.07 38.32 0.81
N ALA A 24 24.65 39.14 -0.05
CA ALA A 24 25.87 38.81 -0.77
C ALA A 24 27.04 38.60 0.19
N GLU A 25 27.17 39.44 1.22
CA GLU A 25 28.22 39.30 2.22
C GLU A 25 28.06 38.04 3.08
N LEU A 26 26.83 37.71 3.52
CA LEU A 26 26.54 36.45 4.21
C LEU A 26 26.96 35.22 3.41
N ARG A 27 26.79 35.24 2.08
CA ARG A 27 27.18 34.13 1.21
C ARG A 27 28.69 33.87 1.17
N THR A 28 29.51 34.84 1.58
CA THR A 28 30.97 34.68 1.66
C THR A 28 31.45 34.10 3.00
N PHE A 29 30.55 33.86 3.96
CA PHE A 29 30.93 33.38 5.29
C PHE A 29 31.62 32.01 5.25
N PRO A 30 31.19 31.02 4.45
CA PRO A 30 31.90 29.75 4.34
C PRO A 30 33.37 29.89 3.92
N ASP A 31 33.71 30.89 3.10
CA ASP A 31 35.09 31.15 2.68
C ASP A 31 35.96 31.67 3.84
N ARG A 32 35.33 32.35 4.82
CA ARG A 32 36.00 32.93 6.00
C ARG A 32 36.04 31.96 7.19
N TYR A 33 35.09 31.03 7.26
CA TYR A 33 34.93 30.09 8.37
C TYR A 33 34.88 28.65 7.84
N PRO A 34 36.03 28.00 7.62
CA PRO A 34 36.10 26.66 7.02
C PRO A 34 35.37 25.56 7.80
N ALA A 35 35.07 25.78 9.09
CA ALA A 35 34.31 24.86 9.92
C ALA A 35 32.79 24.87 9.61
N MET A 36 32.30 25.84 8.83
CA MET A 36 30.92 25.86 8.35
C MET A 36 30.69 24.76 7.31
N ARG A 37 29.75 23.86 7.60
CA ARG A 37 29.32 22.80 6.68
C ARG A 37 27.87 23.00 6.27
N GLY A 38 27.53 22.61 5.04
CA GLY A 38 26.14 22.63 4.57
C GLY A 38 25.47 24.01 4.62
N PHE A 39 26.23 25.10 4.46
CA PHE A 39 25.69 26.46 4.48
C PHE A 39 24.63 26.65 3.39
N VAL A 40 23.44 27.07 3.79
CA VAL A 40 22.35 27.43 2.91
C VAL A 40 21.73 28.76 3.34
N LEU A 41 21.33 29.57 2.37
CA LEU A 41 20.62 30.84 2.58
C LEU A 41 19.57 30.97 1.48
N GLY A 42 18.30 31.13 1.86
CA GLY A 42 17.19 31.22 0.91
C GLY A 42 16.02 32.04 1.40
N GLU A 43 15.11 32.34 0.48
CA GLU A 43 13.85 33.03 0.76
C GLU A 43 12.80 32.07 1.32
N ASN A 44 11.93 32.59 2.18
CA ASN A 44 10.79 31.84 2.71
C ASN A 44 9.69 31.75 1.66
N VAL A 45 9.47 30.53 1.15
CA VAL A 45 8.41 30.21 0.18
C VAL A 45 7.11 29.73 0.84
N SER A 46 7.03 29.67 2.17
CA SER A 46 5.84 29.22 2.88
C SER A 46 4.66 30.17 2.66
N THR A 47 3.50 29.60 2.33
CA THR A 47 2.22 30.33 2.26
C THR A 47 1.51 30.41 3.60
N ARG A 48 1.99 29.68 4.62
CA ARG A 48 1.34 29.54 5.92
C ARG A 48 1.84 30.53 6.97
N ASP A 49 3.15 30.81 6.98
CA ASP A 49 3.77 31.77 7.90
C ASP A 49 4.83 32.57 7.14
N ARG A 50 4.65 33.89 7.15
CA ARG A 50 5.49 34.87 6.44
C ARG A 50 6.18 35.83 7.41
N THR A 51 6.28 35.45 8.69
CA THR A 51 6.91 36.26 9.75
C THR A 51 8.37 36.57 9.43
N PHE A 52 9.08 35.62 8.83
CA PHE A 52 10.45 35.79 8.34
C PHE A 52 10.47 35.68 6.82
N THR A 53 11.33 36.44 6.16
CA THR A 53 11.46 36.46 4.70
C THR A 53 12.61 35.59 4.20
N HIS A 54 13.59 35.32 5.06
CA HIS A 54 14.78 34.54 4.73
C HIS A 54 15.12 33.56 5.84
N THR A 55 15.84 32.50 5.50
CA THR A 55 16.48 31.61 6.47
C THR A 55 17.88 31.24 6.00
N MET A 56 18.81 31.30 6.94
CA MET A 56 20.16 30.74 6.84
C MET A 56 20.24 29.50 7.73
N ALA A 57 20.86 28.42 7.25
CA ALA A 57 21.22 27.28 8.06
C ALA A 57 22.65 26.85 7.75
N VAL A 58 23.37 26.42 8.79
CA VAL A 58 24.75 25.95 8.69
C VAL A 58 25.01 24.93 9.81
N ASP A 59 25.87 23.96 9.52
CA ASP A 59 26.23 22.88 10.42
C ASP A 59 27.68 23.02 10.91
N PHE A 60 27.93 22.63 12.15
CA PHE A 60 29.24 22.55 12.79
C PHE A 60 29.45 21.16 13.39
N ASP A 61 30.68 20.66 13.36
CA ASP A 61 31.01 19.33 13.89
C ASP A 61 30.97 19.34 15.43
N SER A 62 31.35 20.46 16.06
CA SER A 62 31.38 20.62 17.51
C SER A 62 30.82 21.97 17.99
N GLN A 63 30.58 22.09 19.30
CA GLN A 63 30.20 23.36 19.94
C GLN A 63 31.34 24.40 19.88
N ASP A 64 32.58 23.95 19.97
CA ASP A 64 33.75 24.83 19.90
C ASP A 64 33.86 25.49 18.51
N ASP A 65 33.56 24.76 17.44
CA ASP A 65 33.54 25.30 16.07
C ASP A 65 32.47 26.37 15.89
N LEU A 66 31.27 26.13 16.44
CA LEU A 66 30.18 27.13 16.44
C LEU A 66 30.59 28.39 17.21
N LEU A 67 31.19 28.23 18.39
CA LEU A 67 31.62 29.34 19.22
C LEU A 67 32.78 30.12 18.58
N ALA A 68 33.70 29.45 17.89
CA ALA A 68 34.79 30.09 17.16
C ALA A 68 34.25 31.00 16.04
N TYR A 69 33.20 30.58 15.33
CA TYR A 69 32.49 31.44 14.38
C TYR A 69 31.80 32.63 15.08
N LEU A 70 30.93 32.34 16.05
CA LEU A 70 30.09 33.38 16.69
C LEU A 70 30.92 34.44 17.41
N ASN A 71 32.04 34.06 18.02
CA ASN A 71 32.89 34.97 18.78
C ASN A 71 34.06 35.55 17.95
N SER A 72 34.11 35.28 16.64
CA SER A 72 35.15 35.85 15.78
C SER A 72 34.97 37.35 15.61
N GLU A 73 36.09 38.09 15.61
CA GLU A 73 36.08 39.55 15.43
C GLU A 73 35.39 39.97 14.12
N SER A 74 35.59 39.21 13.04
CA SER A 74 34.95 39.44 11.75
C SER A 74 33.44 39.21 11.77
N HIS A 75 32.94 38.22 12.52
CA HIS A 75 31.51 37.97 12.66
C HIS A 75 30.86 39.07 13.49
N GLU A 76 31.45 39.38 14.64
CA GLU A 76 30.95 40.44 15.52
C GLU A 76 30.94 41.80 14.81
N ASN A 77 32.01 42.15 14.08
CA ASN A 77 32.04 43.37 13.31
C ASN A 77 30.93 43.42 12.24
N PHE A 78 30.69 42.33 11.52
CA PHE A 78 29.56 42.24 10.60
C PHE A 78 28.21 42.43 11.31
N VAL A 79 28.01 41.72 12.42
CA VAL A 79 26.76 41.80 13.19
C VAL A 79 26.48 43.23 13.63
N HIS A 80 27.50 43.91 14.15
CA HIS A 80 27.39 45.27 14.66
C HIS A 80 27.20 46.31 13.56
N THR A 81 27.96 46.21 12.47
CA THR A 81 28.04 47.29 11.46
C THR A 81 27.11 47.09 10.27
N ARG A 82 26.78 45.84 9.93
CA ARG A 82 26.03 45.50 8.71
C ARG A 82 24.66 44.90 9.02
N TRP A 83 24.57 44.09 10.06
CA TRP A 83 23.37 43.31 10.35
C TRP A 83 22.35 44.04 11.23
N ARG A 84 22.73 44.42 12.45
CA ARG A 84 21.82 45.09 13.41
C ARG A 84 21.12 46.33 12.85
N PRO A 85 21.75 47.18 12.01
CA PRO A 85 21.09 48.36 11.46
C PRO A 85 19.92 48.06 10.50
N VAL A 86 19.85 46.86 9.92
CA VAL A 86 18.92 46.57 8.81
C VAL A 86 17.90 45.48 9.13
N ILE A 87 18.00 44.80 10.27
CA ILE A 87 17.11 43.69 10.62
C ILE A 87 15.94 44.16 11.46
N GLY A 88 14.73 43.90 10.98
CA GLY A 88 13.48 44.21 11.68
C GLY A 88 13.08 43.10 12.66
N ARG A 89 13.35 41.84 12.32
CA ARG A 89 13.10 40.70 13.22
C ARG A 89 14.00 39.53 12.87
N GLN A 90 14.43 38.79 13.90
CA GLN A 90 15.15 37.54 13.73
C GLN A 90 14.80 36.52 14.82
N ALA A 91 14.98 35.25 14.51
CA ALA A 91 15.03 34.14 15.44
C ALA A 91 16.27 33.30 15.13
N ILE A 92 16.98 32.92 16.19
CA ILE A 92 18.20 32.10 16.10
C ILE A 92 17.96 30.85 16.93
N THR A 93 18.23 29.69 16.34
CA THR A 93 18.24 28.42 17.05
C THR A 93 19.50 27.66 16.72
N SER A 94 20.17 27.15 17.75
CA SER A 94 21.30 26.22 17.62
C SER A 94 20.92 24.96 18.38
N PHE A 95 20.95 23.80 17.71
CA PHE A 95 20.56 22.55 18.33
C PHE A 95 21.45 21.41 17.89
N GLU A 96 21.71 20.50 18.81
CA GLU A 96 22.43 19.27 18.50
C GLU A 96 21.54 18.32 17.70
N TYR A 97 22.13 17.68 16.70
CA TYR A 97 21.51 16.58 15.98
C TYR A 97 22.55 15.52 15.62
N ALA A 98 22.10 14.27 15.54
CA ALA A 98 22.89 13.20 14.96
C ALA A 98 22.82 13.31 13.43
N GLU A 99 23.98 13.28 12.76
CA GLU A 99 24.03 13.16 11.30
C GLU A 99 23.29 11.87 10.94
N ARG A 100 22.08 12.00 10.39
CA ARG A 100 21.43 10.85 9.75
C ARG A 100 22.28 10.54 8.52
N PRO A 101 22.68 9.29 8.27
CA PRO A 101 23.28 8.92 7.00
C PRO A 101 22.39 9.51 5.91
N SER A 102 23.01 10.17 4.93
CA SER A 102 22.24 10.99 4.01
C SER A 102 21.09 10.16 3.44
N LEU A 103 19.88 10.73 3.50
CA LEU A 103 18.70 10.12 2.92
C LEU A 103 18.85 9.88 1.41
N ALA A 104 19.96 10.29 0.79
CA ALA A 104 20.31 10.05 -0.60
C ALA A 104 21.41 8.97 -0.80
N ALA A 105 22.37 8.81 0.12
CA ALA A 105 23.46 7.83 0.01
C ALA A 105 23.06 6.41 0.48
N GLY A 106 21.84 6.27 0.99
CA GLY A 106 21.16 4.99 1.22
C GLY A 106 19.85 4.84 0.44
N ARG A 107 19.53 5.77 -0.48
CA ARG A 107 18.43 5.61 -1.45
C ARG A 107 18.91 4.93 -2.72
N THR A 108 19.69 3.87 -2.56
CA THR A 108 19.28 2.68 -3.29
C THR A 108 18.14 2.12 -2.45
N SER A 109 16.88 2.34 -2.84
CA SER A 109 15.92 1.24 -2.62
C SER A 109 16.68 -0.01 -3.05
N PRO A 110 16.78 -1.07 -2.23
CA PRO A 110 17.42 -2.28 -2.72
C PRO A 110 16.75 -2.56 -4.06
N VAL A 111 17.49 -2.36 -5.16
CA VAL A 111 17.00 -2.77 -6.47
C VAL A 111 17.00 -4.25 -6.30
N SER A 112 15.81 -4.81 -6.05
CA SER A 112 15.71 -6.21 -5.77
C SER A 112 16.29 -6.92 -6.99
N THR A 113 17.30 -7.73 -6.75
CA THR A 113 17.89 -8.57 -7.80
C THR A 113 17.12 -9.87 -7.94
N ARG A 114 16.07 -10.07 -7.12
CA ARG A 114 15.19 -11.22 -7.24
C ARG A 114 14.25 -10.98 -8.43
N PRO A 115 13.85 -12.05 -9.14
CA PRO A 115 12.77 -11.93 -10.10
C PRO A 115 11.45 -11.54 -9.41
N HIS A 116 10.73 -10.57 -9.96
CA HIS A 116 9.45 -10.09 -9.42
C HIS A 116 8.30 -11.08 -9.73
N GLY A 117 7.25 -11.01 -8.91
CA GLY A 117 5.99 -11.72 -9.09
C GLY A 117 4.84 -10.76 -9.49
N PRO A 118 3.59 -11.19 -9.34
CA PRO A 118 2.42 -10.34 -9.50
C PRO A 118 2.44 -9.14 -8.53
N TYR A 119 1.92 -8.00 -9.00
CA TYR A 119 1.87 -6.77 -8.22
C TYR A 119 0.74 -6.82 -7.18
N GLY A 120 -0.51 -6.66 -7.61
CA GLY A 120 -1.68 -6.69 -6.75
C GLY A 120 -2.87 -7.36 -7.44
N MET A 121 -3.87 -7.73 -6.65
CA MET A 121 -5.09 -8.32 -7.20
C MET A 121 -5.95 -7.21 -7.79
N GLU A 122 -6.40 -7.41 -9.04
CA GLU A 122 -7.24 -6.44 -9.75
C GLU A 122 -8.71 -6.86 -9.64
N TYR A 123 -9.01 -8.13 -9.91
CA TYR A 123 -10.40 -8.59 -9.92
C TYR A 123 -10.58 -10.06 -9.60
N ALA A 124 -11.81 -10.45 -9.25
CA ALA A 124 -12.27 -11.83 -9.23
C ALA A 124 -13.44 -12.03 -10.19
N ARG A 125 -13.44 -13.15 -10.93
CA ARG A 125 -14.56 -13.59 -11.77
C ARG A 125 -15.41 -14.61 -11.04
N ILE A 126 -16.71 -14.34 -10.95
CA ILE A 126 -17.65 -15.15 -10.19
C ILE A 126 -18.84 -15.51 -11.08
N GLU A 127 -19.06 -16.79 -11.30
CA GLU A 127 -20.33 -17.30 -11.86
C GLU A 127 -21.41 -17.21 -10.79
N VAL A 128 -22.58 -16.66 -11.13
CA VAL A 128 -23.69 -16.49 -10.17
C VAL A 128 -25.04 -16.89 -10.76
N PRO A 129 -25.91 -17.53 -9.96
CA PRO A 129 -27.24 -17.96 -10.39
C PRO A 129 -28.23 -16.80 -10.61
N ASP A 130 -28.07 -15.70 -9.88
CA ASP A 130 -28.87 -14.50 -10.02
C ASP A 130 -27.95 -13.27 -10.04
N MET A 131 -27.65 -12.80 -11.25
CA MET A 131 -26.75 -11.66 -11.43
C MET A 131 -27.31 -10.37 -10.84
N GLN A 132 -28.61 -10.11 -10.96
CA GLN A 132 -29.19 -8.86 -10.43
C GLN A 132 -29.15 -8.87 -8.90
N ALA A 133 -29.56 -9.95 -8.26
CA ALA A 133 -29.52 -10.04 -6.81
C ALA A 133 -28.07 -9.96 -6.29
N THR A 134 -27.10 -10.48 -7.03
CA THR A 134 -25.67 -10.34 -6.71
C THR A 134 -25.20 -8.89 -6.83
N ILE A 135 -25.57 -8.18 -7.90
CA ILE A 135 -25.26 -6.75 -8.07
C ILE A 135 -25.83 -5.96 -6.89
N ASP A 136 -27.12 -6.13 -6.58
CA ASP A 136 -27.78 -5.42 -5.48
C ASP A 136 -27.08 -5.66 -4.13
N PHE A 137 -26.64 -6.90 -3.90
CA PHE A 137 -25.88 -7.26 -2.71
C PHE A 137 -24.51 -6.55 -2.67
N LEU A 138 -23.74 -6.60 -3.76
CA LEU A 138 -22.40 -6.01 -3.84
C LEU A 138 -22.45 -4.48 -3.74
N GLU A 139 -23.40 -3.82 -4.38
CA GLU A 139 -23.57 -2.37 -4.30
C GLU A 139 -23.91 -1.93 -2.87
N TYR A 140 -24.83 -2.62 -2.20
CA TYR A 140 -25.32 -2.19 -0.89
C TYR A 140 -24.41 -2.62 0.27
N HIS A 141 -23.98 -3.89 0.27
CA HIS A 141 -23.27 -4.52 1.38
C HIS A 141 -21.76 -4.51 1.25
N VAL A 142 -21.21 -4.42 0.04
CA VAL A 142 -19.76 -4.32 -0.20
C VAL A 142 -19.37 -2.89 -0.59
N GLY A 143 -20.28 -2.14 -1.23
CA GLY A 143 -20.07 -0.73 -1.58
C GLY A 143 -19.41 -0.54 -2.94
N LEU A 144 -19.61 -1.49 -3.85
CA LEU A 144 -19.10 -1.41 -5.23
C LEU A 144 -20.04 -0.58 -6.12
N GLN A 145 -19.54 -0.09 -7.25
CA GLN A 145 -20.33 0.55 -8.29
C GLN A 145 -20.46 -0.35 -9.51
N LEU A 146 -21.68 -0.56 -10.01
CA LEU A 146 -21.90 -1.18 -11.32
C LEU A 146 -21.43 -0.24 -12.44
N GLU A 147 -20.53 -0.73 -13.29
CA GLU A 147 -20.03 0.03 -14.46
C GLU A 147 -20.68 -0.41 -15.77
N GLN A 148 -20.79 -1.73 -15.96
CA GLN A 148 -21.31 -2.30 -17.17
C GLN A 148 -22.09 -3.55 -16.85
N ARG A 149 -23.15 -3.77 -17.63
CA ARG A 149 -23.94 -4.98 -17.58
C ARG A 149 -24.41 -5.37 -18.97
N THR A 150 -24.35 -6.67 -19.24
CA THR A 150 -24.99 -7.35 -20.36
C THR A 150 -25.88 -8.49 -19.82
N ASP A 151 -26.50 -9.26 -20.70
CA ASP A 151 -27.23 -10.48 -20.30
C ASP A 151 -26.29 -11.62 -19.87
N GLU A 152 -25.00 -11.53 -20.21
CA GLU A 152 -23.99 -12.57 -19.98
C GLU A 152 -23.06 -12.24 -18.80
N TYR A 153 -22.73 -10.96 -18.59
CA TYR A 153 -21.79 -10.55 -17.56
C TYR A 153 -22.04 -9.13 -17.02
N ALA A 154 -21.45 -8.83 -15.86
CA ALA A 154 -21.41 -7.48 -15.30
C ALA A 154 -20.06 -7.16 -14.67
N TYR A 155 -19.67 -5.89 -14.70
CA TYR A 155 -18.46 -5.35 -14.09
C TYR A 155 -18.82 -4.41 -12.95
N LEU A 156 -18.24 -4.65 -11.78
CA LEU A 156 -18.36 -3.77 -10.62
C LEU A 156 -16.97 -3.35 -10.14
N ARG A 157 -16.79 -2.07 -9.82
CA ARG A 157 -15.51 -1.52 -9.37
C ARG A 157 -15.57 -0.93 -7.97
N ALA A 158 -14.41 -0.89 -7.32
CA ALA A 158 -14.21 -0.29 -6.00
C ALA A 158 -13.58 1.11 -6.10
N ASP A 159 -12.58 1.29 -6.96
CA ASP A 159 -11.83 2.54 -7.13
C ASP A 159 -11.65 2.86 -8.63
N ILE A 160 -10.46 3.28 -9.05
CA ILE A 160 -10.19 3.70 -10.43
C ILE A 160 -9.95 2.52 -11.38
N GLU A 161 -9.52 1.36 -10.89
CA GLU A 161 -9.30 0.17 -11.71
C GLU A 161 -10.62 -0.24 -12.39
N HIS A 162 -10.55 -0.75 -13.64
CA HIS A 162 -11.75 -0.96 -14.47
C HIS A 162 -12.84 -1.77 -13.73
N HIS A 163 -12.46 -2.85 -13.05
CA HIS A 163 -13.37 -3.60 -12.21
C HIS A 163 -12.62 -4.38 -11.13
N ALA A 164 -13.30 -4.60 -10.00
CA ALA A 164 -12.86 -5.48 -8.92
C ALA A 164 -13.62 -6.82 -8.89
N ILE A 165 -14.86 -6.82 -9.40
CA ILE A 165 -15.66 -8.03 -9.55
C ILE A 165 -16.19 -8.09 -10.98
N GLU A 166 -16.01 -9.25 -11.59
CA GLU A 166 -16.68 -9.64 -12.81
C GLU A 166 -17.68 -10.74 -12.49
N LEU A 167 -18.96 -10.48 -12.75
CA LEU A 167 -20.01 -11.47 -12.59
C LEU A 167 -20.32 -12.13 -13.93
N ILE A 168 -20.48 -13.45 -13.94
CA ILE A 168 -20.92 -14.23 -15.10
C ILE A 168 -22.31 -14.81 -14.80
N HIS A 169 -23.24 -14.63 -15.74
CA HIS A 169 -24.57 -15.21 -15.63
C HIS A 169 -24.50 -16.73 -15.75
N ALA A 170 -24.87 -17.45 -14.69
CA ALA A 170 -24.84 -18.90 -14.64
C ALA A 170 -26.09 -19.44 -13.90
N PRO A 171 -27.30 -19.26 -14.46
CA PRO A 171 -28.58 -19.53 -13.78
C PRO A 171 -28.79 -21.01 -13.42
N GLU A 172 -28.01 -21.91 -14.01
CA GLU A 172 -27.99 -23.34 -13.68
C GLU A 172 -27.27 -23.67 -12.36
N ARG A 173 -26.52 -22.71 -11.79
CA ARG A 173 -25.86 -22.89 -10.49
C ARG A 173 -26.86 -22.75 -9.34
N THR A 174 -26.48 -23.28 -8.19
CA THR A 174 -27.16 -23.00 -6.91
C THR A 174 -26.40 -21.97 -6.09
N ASP A 175 -25.07 -22.08 -6.12
CA ASP A 175 -24.13 -21.23 -5.40
C ASP A 175 -23.20 -20.53 -6.39
N GLY A 176 -22.80 -19.32 -6.03
CA GLY A 176 -21.80 -18.57 -6.76
C GLY A 176 -20.43 -19.26 -6.70
N TRP A 177 -19.65 -19.13 -7.77
CA TRP A 177 -18.38 -19.85 -7.90
C TRP A 177 -17.31 -18.98 -8.55
N THR A 178 -16.22 -18.74 -7.81
CA THR A 178 -15.08 -18.00 -8.32
C THR A 178 -14.30 -18.85 -9.31
N THR A 179 -14.27 -18.44 -10.57
CA THR A 179 -13.60 -19.17 -11.66
C THR A 179 -12.23 -18.63 -12.00
N ALA A 180 -12.00 -17.34 -11.74
CA ALA A 180 -10.71 -16.70 -11.98
C ALA A 180 -10.40 -15.59 -10.98
N VAL A 181 -9.10 -15.32 -10.82
CA VAL A 181 -8.55 -14.15 -10.15
C VAL A 181 -7.52 -13.48 -11.06
N GLY A 182 -7.59 -12.17 -11.19
CA GLY A 182 -6.68 -11.37 -12.02
C GLY A 182 -5.70 -10.58 -11.18
N TYR A 183 -4.44 -10.53 -11.62
CA TYR A 183 -3.39 -9.70 -11.01
C TYR A 183 -2.70 -8.86 -12.07
N SER A 184 -2.45 -7.60 -11.71
CA SER A 184 -1.56 -6.72 -12.46
C SER A 184 -0.11 -7.15 -12.27
N VAL A 185 0.72 -6.82 -13.26
CA VAL A 185 2.16 -7.08 -13.28
C VAL A 185 2.87 -5.75 -13.64
N GLU A 186 3.99 -5.46 -12.98
CA GLU A 186 4.70 -4.16 -13.04
C GLU A 186 5.21 -3.78 -14.44
N GLY A 187 5.23 -4.72 -15.40
CA GLY A 187 5.54 -4.44 -16.80
C GLY A 187 5.80 -5.70 -17.63
N GLU A 188 6.03 -5.49 -18.93
CA GLU A 188 6.22 -6.56 -19.93
C GLU A 188 7.36 -7.52 -19.58
N GLU A 189 8.49 -7.02 -19.06
CA GLU A 189 9.62 -7.88 -18.70
C GLU A 189 9.25 -8.89 -17.61
N VAL A 190 8.52 -8.45 -16.58
CA VAL A 190 8.08 -9.34 -15.49
C VAL A 190 7.02 -10.31 -16.01
N LEU A 191 6.11 -9.85 -16.87
CA LEU A 191 5.10 -10.70 -17.50
C LEU A 191 5.73 -11.81 -18.35
N GLU A 192 6.72 -11.49 -19.21
CA GLU A 192 7.47 -12.46 -20.00
C GLU A 192 8.22 -13.47 -19.12
N GLN A 193 8.83 -13.00 -18.02
CA GLN A 193 9.52 -13.89 -17.09
C GLN A 193 8.55 -14.84 -16.35
N LEU A 194 7.35 -14.38 -15.99
CA LEU A 194 6.30 -15.22 -15.40
C LEU A 194 5.76 -16.22 -16.43
N HIS A 195 5.53 -15.78 -17.66
CA HIS A 195 5.15 -16.65 -18.78
C HIS A 195 6.18 -17.77 -18.99
N LYS A 196 7.47 -17.42 -19.03
CA LYS A 196 8.55 -18.41 -19.09
C LYS A 196 8.57 -19.34 -17.88
N SER A 197 8.37 -18.81 -16.68
CA SER A 197 8.30 -19.58 -15.43
C SER A 197 7.21 -20.66 -15.48
N VAL A 198 6.03 -20.32 -16.02
CA VAL A 198 4.90 -21.24 -16.24
C VAL A 198 5.25 -22.33 -17.24
N LEU A 199 5.88 -21.98 -18.38
CA LEU A 199 6.33 -22.95 -19.37
C LEU A 199 7.43 -23.88 -18.84
N ASP A 200 8.41 -23.34 -18.11
CA ASP A 200 9.50 -24.11 -17.50
C ASP A 200 8.96 -25.11 -16.45
N ALA A 201 7.86 -24.77 -15.79
CA ALA A 201 7.15 -25.65 -14.86
C ALA A 201 6.30 -26.73 -15.58
N GLY A 202 6.25 -26.73 -16.93
CA GLY A 202 5.48 -27.69 -17.72
C GLY A 202 3.97 -27.46 -17.68
N LEU A 203 3.54 -26.26 -17.30
CA LEU A 203 2.13 -25.89 -17.23
C LEU A 203 1.65 -25.30 -18.56
N GLU A 204 0.36 -25.49 -18.85
CA GLU A 204 -0.29 -24.89 -20.01
C GLU A 204 -0.48 -23.38 -19.79
N VAL A 205 -0.02 -22.59 -20.76
CA VAL A 205 -0.37 -21.17 -20.86
C VAL A 205 -1.66 -21.04 -21.67
N LEU A 206 -2.64 -20.37 -21.08
CA LEU A 206 -3.94 -20.12 -21.67
C LEU A 206 -4.03 -18.66 -22.13
N PRO A 207 -4.74 -18.35 -23.23
CA PRO A 207 -5.06 -16.97 -23.56
C PRO A 207 -6.03 -16.38 -22.53
N LEU A 208 -5.96 -15.07 -22.31
CA LEU A 208 -7.02 -14.33 -21.62
C LEU A 208 -8.33 -14.41 -22.43
N GLN A 209 -9.47 -14.22 -21.78
CA GLN A 209 -10.74 -14.13 -22.51
C GLN A 209 -10.78 -12.85 -23.35
N GLU A 210 -11.42 -12.85 -24.53
CA GLU A 210 -11.41 -11.71 -25.46
C GLU A 210 -11.79 -10.38 -24.79
N ARG A 211 -12.80 -10.40 -23.90
CA ARG A 211 -13.22 -9.22 -23.14
C ARG A 211 -12.16 -8.73 -22.15
N GLN A 212 -11.35 -9.61 -21.58
CA GLN A 212 -10.22 -9.20 -20.73
C GLN A 212 -9.07 -8.67 -21.59
N GLN A 213 -8.77 -9.30 -22.73
CA GLN A 213 -7.75 -8.80 -23.67
C GLN A 213 -8.05 -7.36 -24.13
N ALA A 214 -9.32 -6.99 -24.26
CA ALA A 214 -9.73 -5.64 -24.62
C ALA A 214 -9.49 -4.60 -23.51
N LEU A 215 -9.16 -5.03 -22.28
CA LEU A 215 -9.02 -4.19 -21.08
C LEU A 215 -7.58 -4.11 -20.55
N CYS A 216 -6.62 -4.77 -21.22
CA CYS A 216 -5.20 -4.75 -20.86
C CYS A 216 -4.34 -4.71 -22.13
N GLU A 217 -3.05 -4.35 -22.03
CA GLU A 217 -2.15 -4.34 -23.19
C GLU A 217 -1.68 -5.75 -23.55
N ASN A 218 -1.23 -6.52 -22.55
CA ASN A 218 -0.77 -7.89 -22.73
C ASN A 218 -1.10 -8.74 -21.50
N GLY A 219 -1.16 -10.06 -21.67
CA GLY A 219 -1.37 -10.98 -20.57
C GLY A 219 -1.65 -12.41 -20.98
N PHE A 220 -1.64 -13.28 -19.98
CA PHE A 220 -1.94 -14.69 -20.14
C PHE A 220 -2.60 -15.26 -18.88
N ALA A 221 -3.15 -16.46 -19.00
CA ALA A 221 -3.76 -17.18 -17.91
C ALA A 221 -3.05 -18.52 -17.66
N VAL A 222 -3.12 -19.00 -16.42
CA VAL A 222 -2.63 -20.32 -16.01
C VAL A 222 -3.57 -20.90 -14.96
N LYS A 223 -3.76 -22.21 -14.94
CA LYS A 223 -4.53 -22.88 -13.88
C LYS A 223 -3.63 -23.17 -12.68
N ASP A 224 -4.11 -22.83 -11.49
CA ASP A 224 -3.51 -23.31 -10.25
C ASP A 224 -3.75 -24.83 -10.08
N PRO A 225 -3.11 -25.49 -9.09
CA PRO A 225 -3.29 -26.93 -8.86
C PRO A 225 -4.74 -27.37 -8.58
N ASN A 226 -5.62 -26.44 -8.21
CA ASN A 226 -7.03 -26.70 -7.95
C ASN A 226 -7.93 -26.42 -9.16
N GLY A 227 -7.37 -25.86 -10.24
CA GLY A 227 -8.10 -25.50 -11.46
C GLY A 227 -8.64 -24.07 -11.46
N LEU A 228 -8.38 -23.26 -10.42
CA LEU A 228 -8.67 -21.83 -10.43
C LEU A 228 -7.80 -21.15 -11.48
N ILE A 229 -8.41 -20.32 -12.33
CA ILE A 229 -7.68 -19.57 -13.36
C ILE A 229 -7.02 -18.36 -12.70
N VAL A 230 -5.71 -18.23 -12.85
CA VAL A 230 -4.95 -17.04 -12.47
C VAL A 230 -4.59 -16.30 -13.74
N GLU A 231 -5.09 -15.07 -13.87
CA GLU A 231 -4.82 -14.19 -15.00
C GLU A 231 -3.78 -13.14 -14.61
N LEU A 232 -2.79 -12.94 -15.48
CA LEU A 232 -1.64 -12.04 -15.27
C LEU A 232 -1.55 -11.10 -16.47
N PHE A 233 -1.52 -9.80 -16.22
CA PHE A 233 -1.58 -8.80 -17.29
C PHE A 233 -0.92 -7.46 -16.93
N THR A 234 -0.62 -6.68 -17.96
CA THR A 234 -0.04 -5.34 -17.91
C THR A 234 -1.05 -4.30 -18.40
N GLU A 235 -0.91 -3.05 -17.95
CA GLU A 235 -1.70 -1.90 -18.42
C GLU A 235 -3.22 -2.13 -18.37
N PHE A 236 -3.73 -2.61 -17.22
CA PHE A 236 -5.16 -2.75 -17.00
C PHE A 236 -5.83 -1.37 -17.03
N GLN A 237 -6.95 -1.26 -17.73
CA GLN A 237 -7.61 0.03 -17.90
C GLN A 237 -8.09 0.61 -16.56
N GLU A 238 -8.02 1.93 -16.46
CA GLU A 238 -8.48 2.70 -15.31
C GLU A 238 -9.43 3.81 -15.75
N TYR A 239 -10.38 4.16 -14.88
CA TYR A 239 -11.22 5.33 -14.99
C TYR A 239 -10.51 6.57 -14.43
N ALA A 240 -10.86 7.75 -14.93
CA ALA A 240 -10.23 9.00 -14.50
C ALA A 240 -10.51 9.38 -13.03
N GLU A 241 -11.59 8.89 -12.45
CA GLU A 241 -11.97 9.16 -11.06
C GLU A 241 -12.67 7.96 -10.41
N PRO A 242 -12.56 7.81 -9.08
CA PRO A 242 -13.30 6.80 -8.34
C PRO A 242 -14.82 7.04 -8.33
N PRO A 243 -15.62 6.01 -8.01
CA PRO A 243 -17.04 6.16 -7.69
C PRO A 243 -17.33 7.26 -6.65
N HIS A 244 -18.36 8.07 -6.88
CA HIS A 244 -18.87 9.05 -5.92
C HIS A 244 -19.80 8.43 -4.87
N ILE A 245 -19.36 7.30 -4.29
CA ILE A 245 -20.04 6.55 -3.24
C ILE A 245 -19.31 6.82 -1.92
N GLU A 246 -20.02 7.36 -0.92
CA GLU A 246 -19.40 7.78 0.35
C GLU A 246 -18.72 6.62 1.11
N ILE A 247 -19.36 5.44 1.09
CA ILE A 247 -18.88 4.25 1.80
C ILE A 247 -18.58 3.17 0.77
N ARG A 248 -17.37 3.22 0.21
CA ARG A 248 -16.82 2.25 -0.73
C ARG A 248 -15.48 1.67 -0.23
N PRO A 249 -15.07 0.49 -0.70
CA PRO A 249 -13.70 0.03 -0.53
C PRO A 249 -12.71 0.89 -1.32
N LEU A 250 -11.45 0.90 -0.88
CA LEU A 250 -10.33 1.53 -1.58
C LEU A 250 -9.70 0.60 -2.62
N ASN A 251 -9.68 -0.70 -2.38
CA ASN A 251 -9.20 -1.71 -3.34
C ASN A 251 -9.64 -3.12 -2.93
N LEU A 252 -9.57 -4.04 -3.89
CA LEU A 252 -9.56 -5.49 -3.64
C LEU A 252 -8.13 -5.91 -3.29
N VAL A 253 -7.94 -6.58 -2.16
CA VAL A 253 -6.62 -6.84 -1.61
C VAL A 253 -6.14 -8.25 -1.94
N HIS A 254 -6.95 -9.26 -1.64
CA HIS A 254 -6.54 -10.65 -1.82
C HIS A 254 -7.72 -11.62 -1.91
N PRO A 255 -7.53 -12.76 -2.60
CA PRO A 255 -8.32 -13.94 -2.39
C PRO A 255 -7.69 -14.80 -1.28
N PHE A 256 -8.55 -15.53 -0.57
CA PHE A 256 -8.12 -16.57 0.36
C PHE A 256 -8.62 -17.92 -0.16
N ILE A 257 -7.70 -18.81 -0.52
CA ILE A 257 -8.00 -20.06 -1.22
C ILE A 257 -7.92 -21.22 -0.24
N ALA A 258 -9.01 -21.97 -0.09
CA ALA A 258 -9.00 -23.29 0.54
C ALA A 258 -8.60 -24.35 -0.50
N THR A 259 -7.73 -25.28 -0.12
CA THR A 259 -7.18 -26.29 -1.04
C THR A 259 -6.97 -27.64 -0.34
N THR A 260 -7.23 -28.72 -1.08
CA THR A 260 -6.89 -30.09 -0.68
C THR A 260 -5.45 -30.48 -1.05
N LYS A 261 -4.80 -29.66 -1.87
CA LYS A 261 -3.44 -29.86 -2.41
C LYS A 261 -2.46 -28.84 -1.82
N TYR A 262 -2.49 -28.66 -0.51
CA TYR A 262 -1.86 -27.52 0.16
C TYR A 262 -0.38 -27.31 -0.18
N GLN A 263 0.43 -28.37 -0.26
CA GLN A 263 1.84 -28.25 -0.62
C GLN A 263 2.02 -27.85 -2.10
N GLU A 264 1.31 -28.51 -3.01
CA GLU A 264 1.35 -28.20 -4.45
C GLU A 264 0.90 -26.77 -4.72
N THR A 265 -0.18 -26.31 -4.07
CA THR A 265 -0.68 -24.93 -4.18
C THR A 265 0.35 -23.93 -3.67
N GLN A 266 1.00 -24.20 -2.54
CA GLN A 266 2.08 -23.32 -2.05
C GLN A 266 3.27 -23.28 -3.02
N ASP A 267 3.69 -24.43 -3.54
CA ASP A 267 4.83 -24.51 -4.46
C ASP A 267 4.52 -23.79 -5.77
N PHE A 268 3.29 -23.91 -6.30
CA PHE A 268 2.83 -23.16 -7.46
C PHE A 268 2.93 -21.64 -7.22
N TYR A 269 2.25 -21.11 -6.20
CA TYR A 269 2.22 -19.66 -5.99
C TYR A 269 3.58 -19.10 -5.60
N ARG A 270 4.40 -19.86 -4.87
CA ARG A 270 5.74 -19.43 -4.44
C ARG A 270 6.80 -19.53 -5.52
N HIS A 271 6.83 -20.64 -6.25
CA HIS A 271 7.96 -20.97 -7.13
C HIS A 271 7.66 -20.71 -8.60
N VAL A 272 6.41 -20.89 -9.03
CA VAL A 272 5.99 -20.60 -10.41
C VAL A 272 5.61 -19.14 -10.54
N LEU A 273 4.67 -18.66 -9.71
CA LEU A 273 4.18 -17.28 -9.75
C LEU A 273 4.97 -16.31 -8.87
N ARG A 274 5.95 -16.79 -8.10
CA ARG A 274 6.91 -15.95 -7.36
C ARG A 274 6.31 -15.03 -6.29
N PHE A 275 5.11 -15.32 -5.80
CA PHE A 275 4.63 -14.68 -4.57
C PHE A 275 5.55 -15.01 -3.40
N ILE A 276 5.65 -14.09 -2.44
CA ILE A 276 6.61 -14.19 -1.35
C ILE A 276 5.89 -14.51 -0.03
N PRO A 277 6.23 -15.58 0.68
CA PRO A 277 5.61 -15.87 1.98
C PRO A 277 5.90 -14.75 2.99
N SER A 278 4.84 -14.23 3.60
CA SER A 278 4.90 -13.30 4.72
C SER A 278 4.78 -14.02 6.05
N ASP A 279 3.93 -15.05 6.14
CA ASP A 279 3.73 -15.85 7.35
C ASP A 279 3.24 -17.27 7.04
N TYR A 280 3.50 -18.18 7.98
CA TYR A 280 2.92 -19.51 8.04
C TYR A 280 2.22 -19.71 9.39
N VAL A 281 0.93 -20.02 9.38
CA VAL A 281 0.27 -20.69 10.51
C VAL A 281 0.49 -22.19 10.33
N VAL A 282 1.33 -22.78 11.18
CA VAL A 282 1.85 -24.14 11.00
C VAL A 282 0.71 -25.14 10.81
N GLY A 283 0.72 -25.83 9.67
CA GLY A 283 -0.25 -26.88 9.31
C GLY A 283 -1.60 -26.37 8.78
N SER A 284 -1.81 -25.05 8.76
CA SER A 284 -3.11 -24.45 8.46
C SER A 284 -3.08 -23.49 7.28
N THR A 285 -2.30 -22.39 7.34
CA THR A 285 -2.43 -21.29 6.38
C THR A 285 -1.08 -20.68 6.03
N THR A 286 -0.90 -20.32 4.76
CA THR A 286 0.25 -19.55 4.27
C THR A 286 -0.24 -18.23 3.69
N PHE A 287 0.37 -17.13 4.12
CA PHE A 287 0.10 -15.78 3.66
C PHE A 287 1.20 -15.34 2.72
N PHE A 288 0.84 -14.89 1.52
CA PHE A 288 1.75 -14.53 0.44
C PHE A 288 1.58 -13.08 0.03
N ARG A 289 2.65 -12.28 0.05
CA ARG A 289 2.69 -10.91 -0.49
C ARG A 289 3.09 -10.89 -1.97
N GLY A 290 2.48 -9.99 -2.73
CA GLY A 290 2.90 -9.57 -4.07
C GLY A 290 3.75 -8.30 -4.01
N GLU A 291 4.00 -7.69 -5.17
CA GLU A 291 4.80 -6.47 -5.27
C GLU A 291 4.05 -5.20 -4.79
N ASP A 292 2.74 -5.27 -4.55
CA ASP A 292 1.93 -4.25 -3.87
C ASP A 292 2.33 -4.04 -2.39
N ARG A 293 3.16 -4.94 -1.85
CA ARG A 293 3.71 -4.95 -0.48
C ARG A 293 2.66 -5.14 0.61
N HIS A 294 1.41 -5.48 0.30
CA HIS A 294 0.47 -5.90 1.33
C HIS A 294 1.03 -7.11 2.09
N HIS A 295 0.68 -7.28 3.37
CA HIS A 295 1.12 -8.41 4.17
C HIS A 295 0.81 -9.71 3.44
N HIS A 296 -0.34 -9.72 2.78
CA HIS A 296 -0.62 -10.69 1.74
C HIS A 296 -1.56 -10.12 0.71
N SER A 297 -1.29 -10.49 -0.54
CA SER A 297 -2.11 -10.30 -1.73
C SER A 297 -2.74 -11.63 -2.16
N LEU A 298 -2.36 -12.73 -1.47
CA LEU A 298 -2.92 -14.07 -1.61
C LEU A 298 -2.78 -14.84 -0.28
N ALA A 299 -3.80 -15.59 0.10
CA ALA A 299 -3.70 -16.55 1.20
C ALA A 299 -4.14 -17.95 0.76
N VAL A 300 -3.48 -18.97 1.30
CA VAL A 300 -3.78 -20.39 1.01
C VAL A 300 -3.95 -21.14 2.32
N GLN A 301 -5.08 -21.83 2.48
CA GLN A 301 -5.39 -22.67 3.62
C GLN A 301 -5.48 -24.15 3.23
N ASN A 302 -4.86 -24.98 4.07
CA ASN A 302 -5.02 -26.42 4.08
C ASN A 302 -6.44 -26.81 4.50
N ASN A 303 -7.20 -27.42 3.59
CA ASN A 303 -8.60 -27.74 3.81
C ASN A 303 -8.95 -29.11 3.19
N LYS A 304 -10.11 -29.67 3.54
CA LYS A 304 -10.64 -30.93 2.97
C LYS A 304 -11.38 -30.73 1.66
N GLU A 305 -11.66 -29.48 1.30
CA GLU A 305 -12.35 -29.08 0.09
C GLU A 305 -11.64 -27.89 -0.57
N HIS A 306 -11.80 -27.75 -1.88
CA HIS A 306 -11.31 -26.58 -2.61
C HIS A 306 -12.43 -25.59 -2.88
N PHE A 307 -12.19 -24.33 -2.53
CA PHE A 307 -13.02 -23.17 -2.87
C PHE A 307 -12.26 -21.88 -2.58
N VAL A 308 -12.69 -20.75 -3.16
CA VAL A 308 -12.26 -19.42 -2.69
C VAL A 308 -13.05 -19.10 -1.44
N ALA A 309 -12.38 -19.03 -0.29
CA ALA A 309 -13.00 -18.83 1.02
C ALA A 309 -13.50 -17.41 1.22
N HIS A 310 -12.71 -16.42 0.81
CA HIS A 310 -13.13 -15.02 0.80
C HIS A 310 -12.36 -14.16 -0.20
N LEU A 311 -12.95 -13.00 -0.50
CA LEU A 311 -12.33 -11.88 -1.19
C LEU A 311 -12.29 -10.70 -0.20
N CYS A 312 -11.10 -10.14 0.03
CA CYS A 312 -10.90 -9.08 1.00
C CYS A 312 -10.82 -7.71 0.34
N PHE A 313 -11.64 -6.78 0.81
CA PHE A 313 -11.71 -5.40 0.38
C PHE A 313 -11.25 -4.49 1.52
N ALA A 314 -10.24 -3.63 1.24
CA ALA A 314 -9.80 -2.65 2.23
C ALA A 314 -10.75 -1.46 2.25
N MET A 315 -11.23 -1.12 3.44
CA MET A 315 -12.04 0.06 3.68
C MET A 315 -11.16 1.23 4.11
N LYS A 316 -11.67 2.46 3.92
CA LYS A 316 -10.95 3.70 4.25
C LYS A 316 -10.55 3.83 5.72
N SER A 317 -11.33 3.24 6.64
CA SER A 317 -11.05 3.26 8.08
C SER A 317 -11.91 2.24 8.83
N LEU A 318 -11.61 2.01 10.10
CA LEU A 318 -12.46 1.23 11.00
C LEU A 318 -13.91 1.74 11.06
N ASP A 319 -14.13 3.07 11.02
CA ASP A 319 -15.49 3.62 10.96
C ASP A 319 -16.27 3.13 9.73
N HIS A 320 -15.63 3.02 8.56
CA HIS A 320 -16.27 2.53 7.34
C HIS A 320 -16.61 1.03 7.46
N VAL A 321 -15.71 0.22 8.04
CA VAL A 321 -15.99 -1.19 8.37
C VAL A 321 -17.22 -1.31 9.28
N MET A 322 -17.25 -0.53 10.36
CA MET A 322 -18.36 -0.56 11.32
C MET A 322 -19.69 -0.09 10.72
N ARG A 323 -19.67 0.89 9.80
CA ARG A 323 -20.86 1.32 9.05
C ARG A 323 -21.38 0.23 8.12
N MET A 324 -20.50 -0.46 7.39
CA MET A 324 -20.91 -1.56 6.51
C MET A 324 -21.47 -2.73 7.30
N ARG A 325 -20.86 -3.05 8.44
CA ARG A 325 -21.40 -4.02 9.41
C ARG A 325 -22.78 -3.61 9.90
N ALA A 326 -22.97 -2.35 10.27
CA ALA A 326 -24.27 -1.84 10.74
C ALA A 326 -25.37 -1.96 9.67
N ARG A 327 -25.04 -1.71 8.39
CA ARG A 327 -25.97 -1.94 7.25
C ARG A 327 -26.36 -3.41 7.13
N ALA A 328 -25.39 -4.30 7.23
CA ALA A 328 -25.64 -5.75 7.17
C ALA A 328 -26.57 -6.22 8.29
N LEU A 329 -26.30 -5.80 9.54
CA LEU A 329 -27.17 -6.10 10.69
C LEU A 329 -28.58 -5.54 10.52
N TYR A 330 -28.70 -4.28 10.08
CA TYR A 330 -30.00 -3.62 9.89
C TYR A 330 -30.88 -4.34 8.85
N LYS A 331 -30.27 -4.89 7.79
CA LYS A 331 -30.97 -5.66 6.74
C LYS A 331 -31.07 -7.16 7.03
N GLY A 332 -30.49 -7.64 8.12
CA GLY A 332 -30.42 -9.07 8.44
C GLY A 332 -29.59 -9.87 7.43
N ALA A 333 -28.62 -9.23 6.76
CA ALA A 333 -27.72 -9.93 5.85
C ALA A 333 -26.82 -10.91 6.63
N PRO A 334 -26.50 -12.10 6.09
CA PRO A 334 -25.78 -13.10 6.86
C PRO A 334 -24.30 -12.69 7.05
N ILE A 335 -23.90 -12.62 8.32
CA ILE A 335 -22.50 -12.37 8.74
C ILE A 335 -21.92 -13.72 9.17
N ALA A 336 -20.97 -14.25 8.38
CA ALA A 336 -20.35 -15.55 8.65
C ALA A 336 -19.37 -15.49 9.82
N SER A 337 -18.62 -14.39 9.91
CA SER A 337 -17.78 -14.07 11.06
C SER A 337 -17.92 -12.59 11.32
N ASP A 338 -18.28 -12.26 12.55
CA ASP A 338 -18.38 -10.86 12.99
C ASP A 338 -16.98 -10.24 13.12
N ILE A 339 -16.88 -9.08 13.78
CA ILE A 339 -15.62 -8.36 13.93
C ILE A 339 -14.55 -9.26 14.56
N VAL A 340 -13.40 -9.35 13.88
CA VAL A 340 -12.18 -10.02 14.30
C VAL A 340 -10.99 -9.09 14.12
N ASN A 341 -9.95 -9.29 14.94
CA ASN A 341 -8.67 -8.60 14.80
C ASN A 341 -7.56 -9.63 14.52
N HIS A 342 -7.11 -9.69 13.27
CA HIS A 342 -6.16 -10.70 12.81
C HIS A 342 -4.74 -10.41 13.29
N SER A 343 -4.09 -11.42 13.86
CA SER A 343 -2.71 -11.28 14.34
C SER A 343 -1.66 -11.09 13.23
N ALA A 344 -1.91 -11.67 12.05
CA ALA A 344 -0.92 -11.76 10.97
C ALA A 344 -0.79 -10.43 10.23
N SER A 345 -1.86 -10.01 9.56
CA SER A 345 -1.97 -8.75 8.80
C SER A 345 -2.26 -7.51 9.64
N THR A 346 -2.61 -7.70 10.92
CA THR A 346 -3.15 -6.66 11.81
C THR A 346 -4.44 -6.00 11.31
N SER A 347 -5.14 -6.67 10.39
CA SER A 347 -6.42 -6.22 9.84
C SER A 347 -7.56 -6.45 10.84
N ILE A 348 -8.48 -5.48 10.91
CA ILE A 348 -9.72 -5.60 11.68
C ILE A 348 -10.86 -5.72 10.69
N ALA A 349 -11.58 -6.84 10.69
CA ALA A 349 -12.50 -7.15 9.61
C ALA A 349 -13.77 -7.87 10.08
N PHE A 350 -14.81 -7.87 9.24
CA PHE A 350 -15.94 -8.80 9.35
C PHE A 350 -16.25 -9.41 7.98
N TYR A 351 -17.02 -10.49 7.97
CA TYR A 351 -17.24 -11.34 6.80
C TYR A 351 -18.72 -11.49 6.51
N LEU A 352 -19.13 -11.05 5.32
CA LEU A 352 -20.46 -11.31 4.78
C LEU A 352 -20.46 -12.61 4.00
N HIS A 353 -21.56 -13.36 4.05
CA HIS A 353 -21.66 -14.59 3.28
C HIS A 353 -23.09 -14.96 2.92
N ASP A 354 -23.37 -15.00 1.63
CA ASP A 354 -24.51 -15.71 1.07
C ASP A 354 -23.95 -16.49 -0.12
N THR A 355 -24.08 -17.82 -0.09
CA THR A 355 -23.41 -18.70 -1.05
C THR A 355 -23.85 -18.42 -2.48
N ARG A 356 -25.05 -17.85 -2.69
CA ARG A 356 -25.58 -17.49 -4.00
C ARG A 356 -24.79 -16.35 -4.66
N PHE A 357 -24.13 -15.51 -3.89
CA PHE A 357 -23.43 -14.31 -4.39
C PHE A 357 -21.92 -14.54 -4.58
N GLY A 358 -21.42 -15.73 -4.25
CA GLY A 358 -20.01 -16.10 -4.39
C GLY A 358 -19.35 -16.41 -3.05
N PRO A 359 -18.03 -16.16 -2.94
CA PRO A 359 -17.29 -16.43 -1.70
C PRO A 359 -17.70 -15.44 -0.61
N ARG A 360 -17.12 -15.56 0.59
CA ARG A 360 -17.34 -14.55 1.63
C ARG A 360 -16.69 -13.23 1.19
N PHE A 361 -17.31 -12.11 1.55
CA PHE A 361 -16.74 -10.79 1.33
C PHE A 361 -16.22 -10.27 2.66
N GLU A 362 -14.90 -10.15 2.79
CA GLU A 362 -14.23 -9.54 3.93
C GLU A 362 -14.12 -8.03 3.70
N LEU A 363 -14.61 -7.23 4.64
CA LEU A 363 -14.37 -5.79 4.66
C LEU A 363 -13.45 -5.46 5.83
N CYS A 364 -12.23 -4.99 5.54
CA CYS A 364 -11.20 -4.80 6.54
C CYS A 364 -10.78 -3.34 6.72
N ASP A 365 -10.40 -2.97 7.94
CA ASP A 365 -9.63 -1.77 8.28
C ASP A 365 -8.20 -2.20 8.55
N ARG A 366 -7.27 -1.47 7.93
CA ARG A 366 -5.84 -1.78 7.92
C ARG A 366 -5.57 -3.13 7.29
N HIS A 367 -4.50 -3.18 6.53
CA HIS A 367 -3.88 -4.43 6.12
C HIS A 367 -2.42 -4.09 5.95
N ARG A 368 -1.56 -4.58 6.84
CA ARG A 368 -0.17 -4.11 6.93
C ARG A 368 0.45 -4.04 5.53
N VAL A 369 1.01 -2.88 5.17
CA VAL A 369 1.80 -2.71 3.96
C VAL A 369 3.26 -2.62 4.40
N PHE A 370 4.10 -3.51 3.87
CA PHE A 370 5.53 -3.48 4.13
C PHE A 370 6.17 -2.23 3.50
N THR A 371 7.13 -1.63 4.19
CA THR A 371 8.02 -0.66 3.52
C THR A 371 8.80 -1.35 2.40
N PRO A 372 9.35 -0.63 1.41
CA PRO A 372 10.16 -1.27 0.36
C PRO A 372 11.32 -2.11 0.92
N GLU A 373 11.95 -1.65 2.01
CA GLU A 373 13.01 -2.40 2.69
C GLU A 373 12.45 -3.66 3.39
N GLU A 374 11.33 -3.55 4.11
CA GLU A 374 10.71 -4.71 4.75
C GLU A 374 10.23 -5.73 3.70
N HIS A 375 9.71 -5.30 2.55
CA HIS A 375 9.25 -6.20 1.49
C HIS A 375 10.37 -7.14 1.04
N GLU A 376 11.59 -6.61 0.89
CA GLU A 376 12.76 -7.36 0.47
C GLU A 376 13.43 -8.16 1.60
N THR A 377 13.37 -7.67 2.84
CA THR A 377 14.11 -8.25 3.97
C THR A 377 13.27 -9.12 4.89
N HIS A 378 11.94 -9.02 4.83
CA HIS A 378 11.04 -9.72 5.74
C HIS A 378 11.17 -11.23 5.59
N ARG A 379 11.51 -11.88 6.71
CA ARG A 379 11.54 -13.33 6.84
C ARG A 379 10.18 -13.80 7.34
N ALA A 380 9.58 -14.72 6.59
CA ALA A 380 8.27 -15.24 6.94
C ALA A 380 8.22 -15.76 8.37
N ARG A 381 7.25 -15.30 9.18
CA ARG A 381 7.11 -15.82 10.55
C ARG A 381 6.51 -17.22 10.49
N ARG A 382 6.81 -18.04 11.50
CA ARG A 382 6.17 -19.33 11.71
C ARG A 382 5.37 -19.26 13.01
N MET A 383 4.05 -19.22 12.87
CA MET A 383 3.09 -19.05 13.94
C MET A 383 2.51 -20.43 14.31
N PRO A 384 2.40 -20.78 15.61
CA PRO A 384 1.73 -22.00 16.01
C PRO A 384 0.25 -21.95 15.58
N ALA A 385 -0.38 -23.12 15.45
CA ALA A 385 -1.84 -23.20 15.29
C ALA A 385 -2.50 -22.73 16.60
N ASP A 386 -2.86 -21.45 16.65
CA ASP A 386 -3.45 -20.79 17.81
C ASP A 386 -4.73 -20.06 17.37
N PRO A 387 -5.87 -20.26 18.07
CA PRO A 387 -7.12 -19.61 17.71
C PRO A 387 -7.05 -18.09 17.64
N ARG A 388 -6.18 -17.48 18.44
CA ARG A 388 -5.96 -16.04 18.46
C ARG A 388 -5.29 -15.52 17.18
N ASN A 389 -4.81 -16.41 16.31
CA ASN A 389 -4.30 -15.97 15.02
C ASN A 389 -5.41 -15.31 14.18
N ILE A 390 -6.66 -15.79 14.32
CA ILE A 390 -7.87 -15.24 13.68
C ILE A 390 -8.37 -14.00 14.44
N ASP A 391 -8.48 -14.08 15.77
CA ASP A 391 -8.98 -12.98 16.57
C ASP A 391 -8.20 -12.80 17.87
N VAL A 392 -7.32 -11.80 17.91
CA VAL A 392 -6.52 -11.50 19.11
C VAL A 392 -7.33 -10.88 20.25
N TRP A 393 -8.58 -10.46 20.00
CA TRP A 393 -9.45 -9.95 21.05
C TRP A 393 -10.16 -11.04 21.85
N ARG A 394 -10.22 -12.27 21.32
CA ARG A 394 -10.87 -13.38 22.00
C ARG A 394 -9.91 -14.20 22.85
N PRO A 395 -10.37 -14.73 23.99
CA PRO A 395 -9.61 -15.72 24.73
C PRO A 395 -9.46 -17.00 23.91
N ALA A 396 -8.25 -17.57 23.86
CA ALA A 396 -8.02 -18.85 23.17
C ALA A 396 -8.93 -19.98 23.68
N SER A 397 -9.35 -19.93 24.95
CA SER A 397 -10.24 -20.94 25.56
C SER A 397 -11.59 -21.09 24.86
N ASP A 398 -12.06 -20.04 24.17
CA ASP A 398 -13.44 -19.96 23.70
C ASP A 398 -13.58 -20.38 22.22
N ASP A 399 -12.47 -20.49 21.49
CA ASP A 399 -12.45 -20.61 20.02
C ASP A 399 -11.91 -21.94 19.48
N TRP A 400 -11.49 -22.88 20.34
CA TRP A 400 -11.00 -24.21 19.89
C TRP A 400 -12.03 -25.03 19.11
N GLY A 401 -13.32 -24.72 19.23
CA GLY A 401 -14.39 -25.41 18.49
C GLY A 401 -14.52 -25.00 17.01
N ARG A 402 -13.80 -23.95 16.58
CA ARG A 402 -13.83 -23.42 15.20
C ARG A 402 -12.52 -23.59 14.44
N PHE A 403 -11.49 -24.18 15.09
CA PHE A 403 -10.13 -24.30 14.57
C PHE A 403 -9.82 -25.66 13.94
#